data_AF-A0A445CZR5-F1
#
_entry.id   AF-A0A445CZR5-F1
#
_cell.length_a   1.000
_cell.length_b   1.000
_cell.length_c   1.000
_cell.angle_alpha   90.00
_cell.angle_beta   90.00
_cell.angle_gamma   90.00
#
_symmetry.space_group_name_H-M   'P 1'
#
loop_
_entity.id
_entity.type
_entity.pdbx_description
1 polymer ?
#
loop_
_entity_poly.entity_id
_entity_poly.type
_entity_poly.pdbx_seq_one_letter_code
_entity_poly.pdbx_strand_id
1 'polypeptide(L)' 'MDTGSCATILKPHVFPKKMWAPFSKRFAAANSEVFTINLISKKPIGMEIFAGQTTWLRVLVSYLPNKDVLFGFDAFF' A
#
# COMPACT_ATOMS: atom_id res chain seq x y z
N MET A 1 3.49 11.00 -2.86
CA MET A 1 3.98 10.03 -3.85
C MET A 1 5.43 9.73 -3.53
N ASP A 2 5.81 8.46 -3.54
CA ASP A 2 7.17 7.99 -3.27
C ASP A 2 7.64 7.16 -4.46
N THR A 3 8.50 7.75 -5.28
CA THR A 3 9.06 7.10 -6.48
C THR A 3 10.06 6.00 -6.17
N GLY A 4 10.58 5.94 -4.94
CA GLY A 4 11.43 4.85 -4.46
C GLY A 4 10.64 3.63 -3.98
N SER A 5 9.32 3.75 -3.81
CA SER A 5 8.47 2.65 -3.38
C SER A 5 7.90 1.85 -4.55
N CYS A 6 8.04 0.53 -4.48
CA CYS A 6 7.49 -0.39 -5.47
C CYS A 6 5.99 -0.68 -5.32
N ALA A 7 5.37 -0.27 -4.21
CA ALA A 7 3.97 -0.58 -3.90
C ALA A 7 3.26 0.60 -3.23
N THR A 8 1.94 0.65 -3.39
CA THR A 8 1.11 1.57 -2.61
C THR A 8 0.78 0.97 -1.24
N ILE A 9 1.02 1.74 -0.18
CA ILE A 9 0.81 1.32 1.22
C ILE A 9 -0.26 2.19 1.86
N LEU A 10 -1.20 1.56 2.56
CA LEU A 10 -2.23 2.21 3.36
C LEU A 10 -2.09 1.84 4.84
N LYS A 11 -2.50 2.77 5.71
CA LYS A 11 -2.73 2.43 7.11
C LYS A 11 -3.94 1.49 7.27
N PRO A 12 -3.90 0.55 8.23
CA PRO A 12 -4.95 -0.45 8.39
C PRO A 12 -6.35 0.09 8.68
N HIS A 13 -6.45 1.29 9.26
CA HIS A 13 -7.72 1.88 9.68
C HIS A 13 -8.49 2.61 8.57
N VAL A 14 -7.85 2.83 7.41
CA VAL A 14 -8.46 3.54 6.28
C VAL A 14 -9.67 2.77 5.73
N PHE A 15 -9.64 1.45 5.80
CA PHE A 15 -10.76 0.59 5.39
C PHE A 15 -11.10 -0.48 6.43
N PRO A 16 -12.36 -0.97 6.43
CA PRO A 16 -12.78 -2.10 7.25
C PRO A 16 -11.89 -3.35 7.12
N LYS A 17 -11.61 -4.03 8.23
CA LYS A 17 -10.77 -5.25 8.28
C LYS A 17 -11.16 -6.33 7.27
N LYS A 18 -12.45 -6.43 6.91
CA LYS A 18 -12.96 -7.40 5.93
C LYS A 18 -12.38 -7.24 4.52
N MET A 19 -11.81 -6.08 4.18
CA MET A 19 -11.19 -5.81 2.88
C MET A 19 -9.77 -6.39 2.75
N TRP A 20 -9.16 -6.79 3.87
CA TRP A 20 -7.77 -7.27 3.91
C TRP A 20 -7.69 -8.80 3.83
N ALA A 21 -6.70 -9.29 3.08
CA ALA A 21 -6.32 -10.70 3.03
C ALA A 21 -4.97 -10.90 3.71
N PRO A 22 -4.72 -12.07 4.32
CA PRO A 22 -3.39 -12.47 4.72
C PRO A 22 -2.41 -12.39 3.55
N PHE A 23 -1.21 -11.93 3.85
CA PHE A 23 -0.09 -11.80 2.93
C PHE A 23 1.19 -11.99 3.73
N SER A 24 2.33 -12.16 3.07
CA SER A 24 3.63 -12.17 3.75
C SER A 24 4.72 -11.89 2.73
N LYS A 25 5.34 -10.72 2.82
CA LYS A 25 6.53 -10.40 2.03
C LYS A 25 7.43 -9.39 2.73
N ARG A 26 8.73 -9.58 2.54
CA ARG A 26 9.79 -8.71 3.05
C ARG A 26 10.09 -7.59 2.07
N PHE A 27 10.28 -6.39 2.60
CA PHE A 27 10.65 -5.19 1.88
C PHE A 27 11.86 -4.57 2.56
N ALA A 28 12.78 -4.03 1.78
CA ALA A 28 13.90 -3.24 2.28
C ALA A 28 13.55 -1.76 2.16
N ALA A 29 13.70 -1.02 3.25
CA ALA A 29 13.64 0.44 3.24
C ALA A 29 15.00 1.03 2.82
N ALA A 30 15.01 2.34 2.55
CA ALA A 30 16.24 3.06 2.17
C ALA A 30 17.33 3.02 3.26
N ASN A 31 16.95 2.88 4.52
CA ASN A 31 17.87 2.72 5.66
C ASN A 31 18.37 1.27 5.83
N SER A 32 18.14 0.39 4.85
CA SER A 32 18.46 -1.05 4.88
C SER A 32 17.68 -1.87 5.92
N GLU A 33 16.73 -1.26 6.64
CA GLU A 33 15.83 -2.03 7.51
C GLU A 33 14.90 -2.89 6.66
N VAL A 34 14.77 -4.16 7.05
CA VAL A 34 13.86 -5.09 6.41
C VAL A 34 12.61 -5.23 7.25
N PHE A 35 11.47 -4.94 6.66
CA PHE A 35 10.17 -5.10 7.30
C PHE A 35 9.30 -6.09 6.53
N THR A 36 8.40 -6.77 7.24
CA THR A 36 7.44 -7.70 6.64
C THR A 36 6.06 -7.07 6.62
N ILE A 37 5.44 -7.03 5.44
CA ILE A 37 4.03 -6.68 5.31
C ILE A 37 3.21 -7.96 5.29
N ASN A 38 2.19 -8.01 6.15
CA ASN A 38 1.38 -9.22 6.39
C ASN A 38 -0.05 -9.11 5.84
N LEU A 39 -0.40 -7.99 5.23
CA LEU A 39 -1.76 -7.71 4.79
C LEU A 39 -1.75 -7.00 3.43
N ILE A 40 -2.72 -7.39 2.59
CA ILE A 40 -2.96 -6.85 1.25
C ILE A 40 -4.46 -6.67 1.03
N SER A 41 -4.87 -5.79 0.12
CA SER A 41 -6.27 -5.73 -0.32
C SER A 41 -6.71 -7.01 -1.04
N LYS A 42 -7.90 -7.51 -0.67
CA LYS A 42 -8.56 -8.65 -1.34
C LYS A 42 -8.81 -8.37 -2.81
N LYS A 43 -9.27 -7.16 -3.11
CA LYS A 43 -9.55 -6.65 -4.46
C LYS A 43 -8.77 -5.35 -4.70
N PRO A 44 -8.53 -4.95 -5.95
CA PRO A 44 -8.03 -3.61 -6.25
C PRO A 44 -8.96 -2.55 -5.63
N ILE A 45 -8.36 -1.48 -5.12
CA ILE A 45 -9.06 -0.33 -4.54
C ILE A 45 -8.98 0.81 -5.55
N GLY A 46 -10.15 1.31 -5.94
CA GLY A 46 -10.26 2.50 -6.78
C GLY A 46 -9.97 3.75 -5.96
N MET A 47 -8.97 4.51 -6.37
CA MET A 47 -8.62 5.80 -5.78
C MET A 47 -8.60 6.86 -6.86
N GLU A 48 -9.34 7.94 -6.64
CA GLU A 48 -9.30 9.11 -7.51
C GLU A 48 -8.09 9.97 -7.12
N ILE A 49 -6.95 9.68 -7.75
CA ILE A 49 -5.68 10.41 -7.51
C ILE A 49 -5.66 11.71 -8.32
N PHE A 50 -6.28 11.70 -9.50
CA PHE A 50 -6.48 12.87 -10.35
C PHE A 50 -7.97 13.07 -10.59
N ALA A 51 -8.40 14.33 -10.65
CA ALA A 51 -9.81 14.66 -10.81
C ALA A 51 -10.42 13.95 -12.03
N GLY A 52 -11.50 13.21 -11.81
CA GLY A 52 -12.19 12.45 -12.85
C GLY A 52 -11.49 11.16 -13.31
N GLN A 53 -10.36 10.78 -12.72
CA GLN A 53 -9.64 9.55 -13.07
C GLN A 53 -9.48 8.63 -11.85
N THR A 54 -10.20 7.51 -11.86
CA THR A 54 -10.02 6.45 -10.87
C THR A 54 -8.89 5.52 -11.29
N THR A 55 -7.84 5.45 -10.46
CA THR A 55 -6.78 4.45 -10.58
C THR A 55 -7.09 3.27 -9.68
N TRP A 56 -7.06 2.05 -10.22
CA TRP A 56 -7.28 0.83 -9.46
C TRP A 56 -5.96 0.22 -9.05
N LEU A 57 -5.66 0.22 -7.76
CA LEU A 57 -4.39 -0.26 -7.23
C LEU A 57 -4.62 -1.41 -6.25
N ARG A 58 -3.72 -2.38 -6.26
CA ARG A 58 -3.68 -3.36 -5.17
C ARG A 58 -2.77 -2.80 -4.09
N VAL A 59 -3.25 -2.77 -2.85
CA VAL A 59 -2.58 -2.01 -1.79
C VAL A 59 -2.09 -2.92 -0.69
N LEU A 60 -0.91 -2.61 -0.19
CA LEU A 60 -0.32 -3.22 0.97
C LEU A 60 -0.74 -2.46 2.23
N VAL A 61 -0.79 -3.15 3.37
CA VAL A 61 -1.25 -2.56 4.62
C VAL A 61 -0.14 -2.58 5.66
N SER A 62 0.25 -1.39 6.13
CA SER A 62 1.27 -1.22 7.16
C SER A 62 1.07 0.09 7.93
N TYR A 63 1.58 0.17 9.15
CA TYR A 63 1.64 1.42 9.88
C TYR A 63 2.81 2.26 9.35
N LEU A 64 2.49 3.39 8.72
CA LEU A 64 3.47 4.38 8.28
C LEU A 64 3.53 5.54 9.26
N PRO A 65 4.73 5.99 9.67
CA PRO A 65 4.86 7.19 10.48
C PRO A 65 4.36 8.41 9.68
N ASN A 66 3.49 9.21 10.30
CA ASN A 66 3.03 10.51 9.77
C ASN A 66 2.29 10.50 8.42
N LYS A 67 1.92 9.34 7.87
CA LYS A 67 1.24 9.23 6.57
C LYS A 67 0.16 8.16 6.62
N ASP A 68 -1.04 8.46 6.12
CA ASP A 68 -2.10 7.45 6.00
C ASP A 68 -2.01 6.66 4.71
N VAL A 69 -1.43 7.28 3.67
CA VAL A 69 -1.26 6.71 2.34
C VAL A 69 0.14 7.03 1.82
N LEU A 70 0.80 6.04 1.22
CA LEU A 70 2.00 6.20 0.43
C LEU A 70 1.75 5.59 -0.94
N PHE A 71 1.67 6.44 -1.98
CA PHE A 71 1.57 6.01 -3.36
C PHE A 71 2.95 5.68 -3.92
N GLY A 72 3.16 4.42 -4.30
CA GLY A 72 4.34 3.94 -5.02
C GLY A 72 4.04 3.64 -6.48
N PHE A 73 5.01 3.09 -7.21
CA PHE A 73 4.87 2.76 -8.63
C PHE A 73 3.98 1.56 -8.94
N ASP A 74 3.54 0.83 -7.92
CA ASP A 74 2.79 -0.44 -8.05
C ASP A 74 3.47 -1.48 -8.94
N ALA A 75 4.80 -1.39 -9.11
CA ALA A 75 5.66 -2.36 -9.81
C ALA A 75 5.68 -3.76 -9.15
N PHE A 76 4.89 -3.92 -8.09
CA PHE A 76 4.75 -5.13 -7.33
C PHE A 76 3.69 -6.08 -7.89
N PHE A 77 2.72 -5.59 -8.65
CA PHE A 77 1.55 -6.35 -9.13
C PHE A 77 1.50 -6.52 -10.64
#